data_AF-A0A9X8XF04-F1
#
_entry.id   AF-A0A9X8XF04-F1
#
_cell.length_a   1.000
_cell.length_b   1.000
_cell.length_c   1.000
_cell.angle_alpha   90.00
_cell.angle_beta   90.00
_cell.angle_gamma   90.00
#
_symmetry.space_group_name_H-M   'P 1'
#
loop_
_entity.id
_entity.type
_entity.pdbx_description
1 polymer ?
#
loop_
_entity_poly.entity_id
_entity_poly.type
_entity_poly.pdbx_seq_one_letter_code
_entity_poly.pdbx_strand_id
1 'polypeptide(L)'
;MTLEERIPIKVLFDRKDASEWQSTNPVIDAGEMVVELDTHKLKVGDGKLNYNDLPYYEGPQGESVTKVQLSENGDLSVWIGDKETKLGNIKGQKGDKGTSITDITKDGETLTIKLSDDTQKTFNIPNGQKGDRGKSVESARVDESGHLRLKIEEEQEKDLGNVKGDKGDSITITDQQRVSEGVQLTFSDETKVVIPKGEKGDAGDVNGINLEDYVKKSELKSVDSADVKAINEFLGLSQKVFTSNYSYSDSLLKSYSNPSYSASWYVNESTKDVNVKDKVLITISNTTTRVDNYLELSVTYVGSNYVTATSTGKLLTTPGEVNVLTKEQIAAAYATKEHKHEINDVNGLQSALNHKANAQHSHSEYLEQSTADSLYLAKHEIEGYLSSYVRQGELQHQLNNIGKLKDEATGQYLSVRVVDKGSVPHDTSGMIVFERA
;
A
#
# COMPACT_ATOMS: atom_id res chain seq x y z
N MET A 1 -38.18 -69.04 80.15
CA MET A 1 -38.15 -67.57 80.17
C MET A 1 -39.37 -67.09 80.94
N THR A 2 -39.17 -66.65 82.17
CA THR A 2 -40.16 -65.84 82.90
C THR A 2 -39.77 -64.39 82.67
N LEU A 3 -40.62 -63.62 81.99
CA LEU A 3 -40.45 -62.18 81.81
C LEU A 3 -40.68 -61.51 83.17
N GLU A 4 -39.62 -60.97 83.78
CA GLU A 4 -39.73 -60.02 84.90
C GLU A 4 -40.14 -58.65 84.34
N GLU A 5 -41.32 -58.17 84.71
CA GLU A 5 -41.75 -56.81 84.47
C GLU A 5 -41.11 -55.88 85.51
N ARG A 6 -40.20 -54.98 85.08
CA ARG A 6 -39.60 -53.98 85.95
C ARG A 6 -40.35 -52.66 85.80
N ILE A 7 -41.09 -52.28 86.84
CA ILE A 7 -41.69 -50.95 86.95
C ILE A 7 -40.59 -49.97 87.37
N PRO A 8 -40.26 -48.93 86.57
CA PRO A 8 -39.29 -47.93 86.96
C PRO A 8 -39.85 -47.07 88.10
N ILE A 9 -39.32 -47.24 89.30
CA ILE A 9 -39.60 -46.35 90.44
C ILE A 9 -38.66 -45.14 90.32
N LYS A 10 -39.24 -43.95 90.11
CA LYS A 10 -38.52 -42.69 90.30
C LYS A 10 -38.64 -42.30 91.77
N VAL A 11 -37.55 -42.44 92.52
CA VAL A 11 -37.48 -41.93 93.89
C VAL A 11 -37.19 -40.43 93.80
N LEU A 12 -38.09 -39.62 94.35
CA LEU A 12 -37.87 -38.19 94.52
C LEU A 12 -37.46 -37.97 95.97
N PHE A 13 -36.27 -37.41 96.18
CA PHE A 13 -35.83 -36.98 97.50
C PHE A 13 -36.40 -35.60 97.83
N ASP A 14 -36.60 -35.36 99.11
CA ASP A 14 -36.91 -34.04 99.58
C ASP A 14 -35.74 -33.10 99.30
N ARG A 15 -36.07 -31.94 98.73
CA ARG A 15 -35.08 -31.06 98.10
C ARG A 15 -35.50 -29.60 98.17
N LYS A 16 -34.58 -28.75 98.58
CA LYS A 16 -34.73 -27.29 98.73
C LYS A 16 -33.37 -26.65 98.52
N ASP A 17 -33.31 -25.32 98.45
CA ASP A 17 -32.04 -24.61 98.55
C ASP A 17 -31.51 -24.71 99.99
N ALA A 18 -30.19 -24.64 100.16
CA ALA A 18 -29.53 -24.75 101.47
C ALA A 18 -30.13 -23.80 102.51
N SER A 19 -30.40 -22.55 102.12
CA SER A 19 -30.97 -21.54 103.01
C SER A 19 -32.39 -21.87 103.49
N GLU A 20 -33.21 -22.51 102.64
CA GLU A 20 -34.59 -22.89 102.98
C GLU A 20 -34.59 -24.10 103.92
N TRP A 21 -33.71 -25.08 103.67
CA TRP A 21 -33.47 -26.17 104.61
C TRP A 21 -33.00 -25.66 105.97
N GLN A 22 -32.08 -24.70 105.98
CA GLN A 22 -31.56 -24.12 107.22
C GLN A 22 -32.60 -23.33 108.00
N SER A 23 -33.51 -22.65 107.29
CA SER A 23 -34.58 -21.87 107.91
C SER A 23 -35.69 -22.75 108.48
N THR A 24 -36.04 -23.85 107.80
CA THR A 24 -37.07 -24.79 108.28
C THR A 24 -36.51 -25.71 109.36
N ASN A 25 -35.23 -26.06 109.25
CA ASN A 25 -34.44 -26.88 110.15
C ASN A 25 -35.18 -28.10 110.75
N PRO A 26 -35.85 -28.95 109.93
CA PRO A 26 -36.56 -30.10 110.44
C PRO A 26 -35.60 -31.20 110.92
N VAL A 27 -36.09 -32.08 111.80
CA VAL A 27 -35.46 -33.39 112.03
C VAL A 27 -35.75 -34.27 110.82
N ILE A 28 -34.71 -34.75 110.15
CA ILE A 28 -34.81 -35.62 108.98
C ILE A 28 -34.80 -37.08 109.45
N ASP A 29 -35.71 -37.90 108.91
CA ASP A 29 -35.88 -39.27 109.37
C ASP A 29 -34.60 -40.09 109.17
N ALA A 30 -34.41 -41.09 110.03
CA ALA A 30 -33.21 -41.92 110.00
C ALA A 30 -33.06 -42.64 108.66
N GLY A 31 -31.97 -42.37 107.95
CA GLY A 31 -31.68 -42.91 106.62
C GLY A 31 -32.32 -42.16 105.45
N GLU A 32 -33.11 -41.11 105.71
CA GLU A 32 -33.67 -40.27 104.66
C GLU A 32 -32.61 -39.35 104.06
N MET A 33 -32.52 -39.31 102.74
CA MET A 33 -31.64 -38.41 102.02
C MET A 33 -32.37 -37.12 101.67
N VAL A 34 -31.75 -35.99 102.01
CA VAL A 34 -32.20 -34.66 101.60
C VAL A 34 -31.11 -33.97 100.78
N VAL A 35 -31.52 -33.23 99.78
CA VAL A 35 -30.63 -32.60 98.79
C VAL A 35 -30.75 -31.08 98.85
N GLU A 36 -29.60 -30.41 98.85
CA GLU A 36 -29.47 -28.97 98.59
C GLU A 36 -29.34 -28.76 97.08
N LEU A 37 -30.30 -28.06 96.47
CA LEU A 37 -30.35 -27.86 95.01
C LEU A 37 -29.29 -26.88 94.50
N ASP A 38 -28.91 -25.89 95.31
CA ASP A 38 -27.98 -24.83 94.97
C ASP A 38 -26.52 -25.24 95.15
N THR A 39 -26.19 -25.91 96.27
CA THR A 39 -24.82 -26.34 96.57
C THR A 39 -24.49 -27.72 95.99
N HIS A 40 -25.51 -28.44 95.51
CA HIS A 40 -25.42 -29.83 95.04
C HIS A 40 -24.89 -30.80 96.11
N LYS A 41 -25.08 -30.45 97.38
CA LYS A 41 -24.73 -31.31 98.51
C LYS A 41 -25.93 -32.11 98.98
N LEU A 42 -25.66 -33.19 99.71
CA LEU A 42 -26.69 -33.99 100.35
C LEU A 42 -26.31 -34.27 101.79
N LYS A 43 -27.36 -34.45 102.61
CA LYS A 43 -27.25 -34.95 103.97
C LYS A 43 -28.16 -36.17 104.13
N VAL A 44 -27.83 -37.03 105.09
CA VAL A 44 -28.63 -38.19 105.44
C VAL A 44 -29.10 -38.02 106.88
N GLY A 45 -30.40 -38.10 107.11
CA GLY A 45 -31.00 -38.00 108.44
C GLY A 45 -30.59 -39.14 109.35
N ASP A 46 -30.51 -38.85 110.65
CA ASP A 46 -30.30 -39.85 111.70
C ASP A 46 -31.55 -40.04 112.57
N GLY A 47 -32.65 -39.35 112.22
CA GLY A 47 -33.92 -39.35 112.95
C GLY A 47 -33.88 -38.60 114.29
N LYS A 48 -32.81 -37.85 114.58
CA LYS A 48 -32.61 -37.19 115.88
C LYS A 48 -32.17 -35.74 115.75
N LEU A 49 -31.16 -35.48 114.92
CA LEU A 49 -30.62 -34.15 114.71
C LEU A 49 -31.47 -33.37 113.72
N ASN A 50 -31.53 -32.06 113.92
CA ASN A 50 -32.11 -31.17 112.91
C ASN A 50 -31.14 -31.02 111.74
N TYR A 51 -31.67 -30.64 110.57
CA TYR A 51 -30.94 -30.45 109.33
C TYR A 51 -29.60 -29.72 109.47
N ASN A 52 -29.57 -28.63 110.25
CA ASN A 52 -28.39 -27.79 110.44
C ASN A 52 -27.24 -28.52 111.13
N ASP A 53 -27.56 -29.49 111.98
CA ASP A 53 -26.58 -30.23 112.78
C ASP A 53 -26.13 -31.53 112.10
N LEU A 54 -26.78 -31.94 111.00
CA LEU A 54 -26.36 -33.10 110.21
C LEU A 54 -25.09 -32.80 109.40
N PRO A 55 -24.13 -33.73 109.29
CA PRO A 55 -22.96 -33.57 108.43
C PRO A 55 -23.31 -33.78 106.95
N TYR A 56 -22.54 -33.15 106.06
CA TYR A 56 -22.60 -33.45 104.63
C TYR A 56 -21.95 -34.80 104.31
N TYR A 57 -22.43 -35.44 103.25
CA TYR A 57 -21.84 -36.67 102.74
C TYR A 57 -20.77 -36.35 101.67
N GLU A 58 -19.47 -36.42 102.01
CA GLU A 58 -18.32 -36.14 101.11
C GLU A 58 -17.26 -37.26 101.17
N GLY A 59 -16.48 -37.46 100.10
CA GLY A 59 -15.38 -38.46 99.99
C GLY A 59 -13.97 -37.85 100.03
N PRO A 60 -12.88 -38.66 100.15
CA PRO A 60 -11.51 -38.15 100.24
C PRO A 60 -10.99 -37.53 98.92
N GLN A 61 -10.23 -36.42 99.02
CA GLN A 61 -9.62 -35.71 97.88
C GLN A 61 -8.27 -36.35 97.47
N GLY A 62 -8.03 -36.58 96.16
CA GLY A 62 -6.80 -37.22 95.64
C GLY A 62 -5.62 -36.27 95.38
N GLU A 63 -4.38 -36.81 95.37
CA GLU A 63 -3.16 -36.05 95.07
C GLU A 63 -3.04 -35.68 93.57
N SER A 64 -2.46 -34.51 93.26
CA SER A 64 -2.33 -33.96 91.90
C SER A 64 -0.86 -33.71 91.51
N VAL A 65 -0.61 -33.63 90.20
CA VAL A 65 0.70 -33.22 89.66
C VAL A 65 0.95 -31.76 90.04
N THR A 66 2.07 -31.48 90.68
CA THR A 66 2.45 -30.14 91.15
C THR A 66 3.42 -29.43 90.19
N LYS A 67 4.23 -30.20 89.46
CA LYS A 67 5.24 -29.65 88.55
C LYS A 67 5.61 -30.62 87.43
N VAL A 68 5.95 -30.07 86.26
CA VAL A 68 6.59 -30.78 85.15
C VAL A 68 7.80 -29.98 84.68
N GLN A 69 8.93 -30.63 84.38
CA GLN A 69 10.15 -29.97 83.93
C GLN A 69 10.85 -30.78 82.85
N LEU A 70 11.34 -30.09 81.82
CA LEU A 70 12.22 -30.62 80.78
C LEU A 70 13.59 -29.97 80.90
N SER A 71 14.65 -30.77 80.93
CA SER A 71 16.03 -30.27 80.97
C SER A 71 16.56 -29.93 79.57
N GLU A 72 17.65 -29.16 79.49
CA GLU A 72 18.29 -28.78 78.21
C GLU A 72 18.80 -29.98 77.39
N ASN A 73 19.23 -31.04 78.08
CA ASN A 73 19.63 -32.31 77.48
C ASN A 73 18.42 -33.19 77.09
N GLY A 74 17.18 -32.79 77.40
CA GLY A 74 15.96 -33.42 76.92
C GLY A 74 15.32 -34.43 77.88
N ASP A 75 15.70 -34.47 79.15
CA ASP A 75 15.12 -35.37 80.15
C ASP A 75 13.86 -34.75 80.78
N LEU A 76 12.77 -35.52 80.79
CA LEU A 76 11.48 -35.12 81.36
C LEU A 76 11.33 -35.63 82.81
N SER A 77 10.92 -34.75 83.72
CA SER A 77 10.57 -35.04 85.12
C SER A 77 9.18 -34.50 85.49
N VAL A 78 8.45 -35.23 86.33
CA VAL A 78 7.12 -34.87 86.86
C VAL A 78 7.10 -35.03 88.39
N TRP A 79 6.45 -34.10 89.10
CA TRP A 79 6.25 -34.17 90.55
C TRP A 79 4.79 -34.41 90.91
N ILE A 80 4.53 -35.36 91.81
CA ILE A 80 3.23 -35.56 92.46
C ILE A 80 3.44 -35.25 93.94
N GLY A 81 2.80 -34.19 94.43
CA GLY A 81 3.19 -33.55 95.70
C GLY A 81 4.65 -33.09 95.64
N ASP A 82 5.48 -33.55 96.58
CA ASP A 82 6.92 -33.22 96.64
C ASP A 82 7.83 -34.29 96.01
N LYS A 83 7.25 -35.38 95.47
CA LYS A 83 8.02 -36.51 94.94
C LYS A 83 8.27 -36.37 93.44
N GLU A 84 9.55 -36.29 93.05
CA GLU A 84 9.98 -36.31 91.65
C GLU A 84 9.93 -37.74 91.06
N THR A 85 9.44 -37.85 89.82
CA THR A 85 9.55 -39.04 88.96
C THR A 85 10.19 -38.65 87.63
N LYS A 86 11.32 -39.28 87.29
CA LYS A 86 12.02 -39.07 86.01
C LYS A 86 11.46 -40.01 84.94
N LEU A 87 11.03 -39.46 83.81
CA LEU A 87 10.40 -40.17 82.69
C LEU A 87 11.36 -40.43 81.51
N GLY A 88 12.57 -39.88 81.57
CA GLY A 88 13.64 -40.15 80.60
C GLY A 88 13.74 -39.12 79.49
N ASN A 89 14.62 -39.39 78.53
CA ASN A 89 14.97 -38.47 77.46
C ASN A 89 13.95 -38.50 76.32
N ILE A 90 13.50 -37.33 75.87
CA ILE A 90 12.50 -37.18 74.79
C ILE A 90 13.04 -36.45 73.56
N LYS A 91 14.35 -36.16 73.49
CA LYS A 91 14.97 -35.46 72.35
C LYS A 91 15.44 -36.45 71.29
N GLY A 92 14.87 -36.37 70.09
CA GLY A 92 15.31 -37.17 68.94
C GLY A 92 16.70 -36.79 68.45
N GLN A 93 17.40 -37.72 67.77
CA GLN A 93 18.70 -37.44 67.16
C GLN A 93 18.56 -36.37 66.06
N LYS A 94 19.54 -35.48 65.96
CA LYS A 94 19.63 -34.51 64.86
C LYS A 94 19.98 -35.27 63.57
N GLY A 95 19.18 -35.14 62.52
CA GLY A 95 19.50 -35.72 61.21
C GLY A 95 20.75 -35.10 60.60
N ASP A 96 21.48 -35.88 59.81
CA ASP A 96 22.71 -35.44 59.14
C ASP A 96 22.42 -34.34 58.11
N LYS A 97 23.40 -33.45 57.88
CA LYS A 97 23.29 -32.43 56.83
C LYS A 97 23.33 -33.10 55.45
N GLY A 98 22.38 -32.77 54.58
CA GLY A 98 22.36 -33.29 53.21
C GLY A 98 23.53 -32.79 52.35
N THR A 99 23.94 -33.59 51.38
CA THR A 99 24.99 -33.24 50.41
C THR A 99 24.49 -32.20 49.40
N SER A 100 25.22 -31.09 49.22
CA SER A 100 24.90 -30.04 48.24
C SER A 100 25.78 -30.14 46.98
N ILE A 101 25.37 -29.50 45.88
CA ILE A 101 26.21 -29.37 44.68
C ILE A 101 27.26 -28.28 44.91
N THR A 102 28.52 -28.55 44.60
CA THR A 102 29.64 -27.61 44.71
C THR A 102 30.08 -27.05 43.37
N ASP A 103 29.98 -27.82 42.29
CA ASP A 103 30.43 -27.41 40.97
C ASP A 103 29.68 -28.17 39.86
N ILE A 104 29.55 -27.53 38.70
CA ILE A 104 29.00 -28.15 37.49
C ILE A 104 29.90 -27.78 36.31
N THR A 105 30.55 -28.77 35.72
CA THR A 105 31.43 -28.59 34.57
C THR A 105 30.95 -29.39 33.37
N LYS A 106 31.13 -28.83 32.17
CA LYS A 106 30.88 -29.53 30.90
C LYS A 106 32.18 -29.58 30.12
N ASP A 107 32.63 -30.79 29.79
CA ASP A 107 33.77 -31.05 28.92
C ASP A 107 33.36 -32.01 27.81
N GLY A 108 33.39 -31.53 26.56
CA GLY A 108 32.83 -32.26 25.42
C GLY A 108 31.37 -32.66 25.66
N GLU A 109 31.08 -33.96 25.57
CA GLU A 109 29.76 -34.53 25.82
C GLU A 109 29.50 -34.84 27.31
N THR A 110 30.49 -34.71 28.18
CA THR A 110 30.33 -35.09 29.58
C THR A 110 29.97 -33.89 30.45
N LEU A 111 28.83 -33.96 31.14
CA LEU A 111 28.47 -33.06 32.23
C LEU A 111 28.86 -33.73 33.55
N THR A 112 29.68 -33.07 34.35
CA THR A 112 30.11 -33.52 35.68
C THR A 112 29.53 -32.60 36.75
N ILE A 113 28.84 -33.18 37.73
CA ILE A 113 28.32 -32.49 38.92
C ILE A 113 29.13 -32.95 40.11
N LYS A 114 29.84 -32.03 40.77
CA LYS A 114 30.56 -32.29 42.02
C LYS A 114 29.67 -31.98 43.21
N LEU A 115 29.78 -32.81 44.23
CA LEU A 115 29.02 -32.71 45.46
C LEU A 115 29.91 -32.26 46.63
N SER A 116 29.30 -31.81 47.71
CA SER A 116 30.00 -31.30 48.91
C SER A 116 30.66 -32.38 49.76
N ASP A 117 30.45 -33.65 49.42
CA ASP A 117 31.08 -34.82 50.02
C ASP A 117 32.23 -35.37 49.15
N ASP A 118 32.75 -34.55 48.24
CA ASP A 118 33.79 -34.86 47.26
C ASP A 118 33.43 -35.94 46.22
N THR A 119 32.18 -36.46 46.25
CA THR A 119 31.69 -37.36 45.21
C THR A 119 31.31 -36.60 43.94
N GLN A 120 31.25 -37.31 42.80
CA GLN A 120 30.90 -36.71 41.51
C GLN A 120 29.91 -37.61 40.76
N LYS A 121 28.99 -36.99 40.02
CA LYS A 121 28.11 -37.68 39.06
C LYS A 121 28.36 -37.16 37.65
N THR A 122 28.49 -38.09 36.71
CA THR A 122 28.70 -37.77 35.29
C THR A 122 27.48 -38.16 34.46
N PHE A 123 27.14 -37.33 33.49
CA PHE A 123 26.07 -37.56 32.53
C PHE A 123 26.61 -37.33 31.11
N ASN A 124 26.23 -38.19 30.17
CA ASN A 124 26.52 -37.97 28.76
C ASN A 124 25.43 -37.10 28.14
N ILE A 125 25.78 -35.90 27.71
CA ILE A 125 24.97 -34.94 26.98
C ILE A 125 25.63 -34.74 25.61
N PRO A 126 25.18 -35.48 24.57
CA PRO A 126 25.74 -35.37 23.22
C PRO A 126 25.77 -33.92 22.76
N ASN A 127 26.92 -33.47 22.25
CA ASN A 127 26.97 -32.17 21.59
C ASN A 127 26.38 -32.33 20.20
N GLY A 128 25.38 -31.51 19.86
CA GLY A 128 25.01 -31.33 18.47
C GLY A 128 26.24 -30.83 17.71
N GLN A 129 26.60 -31.49 16.60
CA GLN A 129 27.64 -30.96 15.73
C GLN A 129 27.20 -29.58 15.23
N LYS A 130 28.10 -28.61 15.28
CA LYS A 130 27.86 -27.32 14.62
C LYS A 130 27.66 -27.63 13.14
N GLY A 131 26.52 -27.23 12.58
CA GLY A 131 26.28 -27.38 11.15
C GLY A 131 27.38 -26.69 10.34
N ASP A 132 27.72 -27.26 9.19
CA ASP A 132 28.67 -26.67 8.26
C ASP A 132 28.22 -25.24 7.87
N ARG A 133 29.19 -24.41 7.48
CA ARG A 133 28.87 -23.07 6.98
C ARG A 133 28.00 -23.20 5.71
N GLY A 134 26.90 -22.46 5.65
CA GLY A 134 26.08 -22.41 4.45
C GLY A 134 26.86 -21.82 3.26
N LYS A 135 26.61 -22.35 2.06
CA LYS A 135 27.21 -21.88 0.80
C LYS A 135 26.79 -20.45 0.49
N SER A 136 27.74 -19.60 0.10
CA SER A 136 27.48 -18.20 -0.25
C SER A 136 27.22 -18.01 -1.75
N VAL A 137 26.61 -16.88 -2.12
CA VAL A 137 26.51 -16.48 -3.53
C VAL A 137 27.89 -15.97 -3.98
N GLU A 138 28.45 -16.59 -5.03
CA GLU A 138 29.72 -16.18 -5.64
C GLU A 138 29.50 -15.09 -6.70
N SER A 139 28.43 -15.20 -7.49
CA SER A 139 28.04 -14.14 -8.44
C SER A 139 26.55 -14.21 -8.83
N ALA A 140 25.98 -13.06 -9.17
CA ALA A 140 24.66 -12.94 -9.80
C ALA A 140 24.79 -11.96 -10.98
N ARG A 141 24.41 -12.39 -12.20
CA ARG A 141 24.47 -11.54 -13.40
C ARG A 141 23.33 -11.86 -14.36
N VAL A 142 23.01 -10.92 -15.23
CA VAL A 142 22.17 -11.17 -16.40
C VAL A 142 23.09 -11.36 -17.61
N ASP A 143 22.92 -12.45 -18.35
CA ASP A 143 23.72 -12.72 -19.55
C ASP A 143 23.21 -11.94 -20.78
N GLU A 144 23.94 -12.04 -21.90
CA GLU A 144 23.61 -11.35 -23.14
C GLU A 144 22.22 -11.74 -23.70
N SER A 145 21.73 -12.94 -23.36
CA SER A 145 20.41 -13.43 -23.75
C SER A 145 19.29 -12.96 -22.83
N GLY A 146 19.60 -12.23 -21.75
CA GLY A 146 18.62 -11.71 -20.78
C GLY A 146 18.31 -12.66 -19.63
N HIS A 147 19.00 -13.79 -19.52
CA HIS A 147 18.79 -14.77 -18.44
C HIS A 147 19.54 -14.40 -17.17
N LEU A 148 18.87 -14.49 -16.02
CA LEU A 148 19.52 -14.35 -14.71
C LEU A 148 20.32 -15.61 -14.38
N ARG A 149 21.63 -15.46 -14.24
CA ARG A 149 22.58 -16.49 -13.85
C ARG A 149 23.02 -16.28 -12.40
N LEU A 150 22.95 -17.33 -11.59
CA LEU A 150 23.40 -17.31 -10.19
C LEU A 150 24.43 -18.41 -9.96
N LYS A 151 25.60 -18.06 -9.47
CA LYS A 151 26.63 -19.01 -9.04
C LYS A 151 26.70 -19.04 -7.52
N ILE A 152 26.43 -20.20 -6.94
CA ILE A 152 26.61 -20.49 -5.52
C ILE A 152 27.98 -21.15 -5.34
N GLU A 153 28.65 -20.87 -4.22
CA GLU A 153 29.94 -21.44 -3.84
C GLU A 153 29.95 -22.97 -4.00
N GLU A 154 30.98 -23.49 -4.67
CA GLU A 154 31.15 -24.93 -4.96
C GLU A 154 30.02 -25.55 -5.81
N GLU A 155 29.17 -24.74 -6.45
CA GLU A 155 28.12 -25.20 -7.35
C GLU A 155 28.34 -24.69 -8.77
N GLN A 156 27.73 -25.39 -9.72
CA GLN A 156 27.65 -24.88 -11.09
C GLN A 156 26.69 -23.71 -11.14
N GLU A 157 26.96 -22.81 -12.08
CA GLU A 157 26.09 -21.69 -12.34
C GLU A 157 24.69 -22.15 -12.77
N LYS A 158 23.68 -21.56 -12.15
CA LYS A 158 22.27 -21.88 -12.38
C LYS A 158 21.62 -20.80 -13.22
N ASP A 159 20.90 -21.24 -14.26
CA ASP A 159 19.93 -20.42 -14.99
C ASP A 159 18.65 -20.29 -14.17
N LEU A 160 18.27 -19.06 -13.85
CA LEU A 160 17.01 -18.75 -13.16
C LEU A 160 15.93 -18.23 -14.12
N GLY A 161 16.21 -18.20 -15.42
CA GLY A 161 15.27 -17.81 -16.47
C GLY A 161 15.47 -16.39 -16.97
N ASN A 162 14.73 -16.07 -18.04
CA ASN A 162 14.77 -14.78 -18.68
C ASN A 162 14.13 -13.70 -17.78
N VAL A 163 14.88 -12.62 -17.54
CA VAL A 163 14.42 -11.44 -16.79
C VAL A 163 14.28 -10.20 -17.69
N LYS A 164 14.62 -10.32 -18.97
CA LYS A 164 14.47 -9.24 -19.96
C LYS A 164 13.08 -9.31 -20.59
N GLY A 165 12.32 -8.22 -20.47
CA GLY A 165 11.08 -8.05 -21.21
C GLY A 165 11.32 -7.90 -22.71
N ASP A 166 10.36 -8.35 -23.52
CA ASP A 166 10.43 -8.20 -24.97
C ASP A 166 10.48 -6.71 -25.34
N LYS A 167 11.21 -6.41 -26.43
CA LYS A 167 11.23 -5.06 -26.99
C LYS A 167 9.82 -4.71 -27.46
N GLY A 168 9.31 -3.54 -27.07
CA GLY A 168 8.06 -3.03 -27.62
C GLY A 168 8.21 -2.71 -29.12
N ASP A 169 7.28 -3.20 -29.93
CA ASP A 169 7.23 -2.89 -31.36
C ASP A 169 6.73 -1.46 -31.59
N SER A 170 7.35 -0.74 -32.52
CA SER A 170 6.88 0.57 -32.94
C SER A 170 5.58 0.44 -33.74
N ILE A 171 4.59 1.28 -33.42
CA ILE A 171 3.35 1.36 -34.20
C ILE A 171 3.61 2.23 -35.43
N THR A 172 3.39 1.68 -36.62
CA THR A 172 3.52 2.39 -37.90
C THR A 172 2.20 2.39 -38.65
N ILE A 173 2.02 3.32 -39.59
CA ILE A 173 0.86 3.31 -40.50
C ILE A 173 1.16 2.33 -41.62
N THR A 174 0.29 1.34 -41.81
CA THR A 174 0.42 0.31 -42.84
C THR A 174 -0.44 0.59 -44.06
N ASP A 175 -1.56 1.29 -43.89
CA ASP A 175 -2.47 1.63 -44.98
C ASP A 175 -3.21 2.96 -44.73
N GLN A 176 -3.56 3.63 -45.82
CA GLN A 176 -4.33 4.87 -45.82
C GLN A 176 -5.42 4.81 -46.90
N GLN A 177 -6.69 4.91 -46.49
CA GLN A 177 -7.84 4.86 -47.39
C GLN A 177 -8.75 6.08 -47.21
N ARG A 178 -9.24 6.66 -48.33
CA ARG A 178 -10.34 7.62 -48.27
C ARG A 178 -11.68 6.89 -48.05
N VAL A 179 -12.46 7.37 -47.09
CA VAL A 179 -13.79 6.88 -46.74
C VAL A 179 -14.82 8.03 -46.77
N SER A 180 -16.11 7.74 -46.61
CA SER A 180 -17.18 8.76 -46.60
C SER A 180 -16.92 9.83 -45.54
N GLU A 181 -16.51 9.40 -44.35
CA GLU A 181 -16.28 10.23 -43.17
C GLU A 181 -14.95 11.00 -43.19
N GLY A 182 -13.98 10.63 -44.03
CA GLY A 182 -12.63 11.18 -43.93
C GLY A 182 -11.52 10.32 -44.53
N VAL A 183 -10.35 10.36 -43.89
CA VAL A 183 -9.21 9.49 -44.19
C VAL A 183 -9.08 8.46 -43.06
N GLN A 184 -9.21 7.18 -43.39
CA GLN A 184 -8.94 6.10 -42.46
C GLN A 184 -7.47 5.70 -42.55
N LEU A 185 -6.80 5.61 -41.41
CA LEU A 185 -5.46 5.06 -41.25
C LEU A 185 -5.57 3.68 -40.60
N THR A 186 -4.83 2.71 -41.12
CA THR A 186 -4.62 1.41 -40.49
C THR A 186 -3.20 1.36 -39.96
N PHE A 187 -3.05 0.92 -38.71
CA PHE A 187 -1.76 0.79 -38.05
C PHE A 187 -1.23 -0.65 -38.14
N SER A 188 0.05 -0.85 -37.81
CA SER A 188 0.72 -2.16 -37.80
C SER A 188 0.14 -3.17 -36.82
N ASP A 189 -0.67 -2.71 -35.88
CA ASP A 189 -1.41 -3.51 -34.89
C ASP A 189 -2.87 -3.75 -35.27
N GLU A 190 -3.24 -3.48 -36.53
CA GLU A 190 -4.59 -3.56 -37.09
C GLU A 190 -5.59 -2.53 -36.56
N THR A 191 -5.18 -1.63 -35.64
CA THR A 191 -6.02 -0.53 -35.18
C THR A 191 -6.36 0.38 -36.36
N LYS A 192 -7.61 0.83 -36.43
CA LYS A 192 -8.11 1.75 -37.47
C LYS A 192 -8.59 3.04 -36.83
N VAL A 193 -8.14 4.17 -37.38
CA VAL A 193 -8.50 5.51 -36.93
C VAL A 193 -8.96 6.33 -38.12
N VAL A 194 -10.05 7.08 -37.97
CA VAL A 194 -10.56 7.97 -39.02
C VAL A 194 -10.27 9.41 -38.65
N ILE A 195 -9.51 10.10 -39.49
CA ILE A 195 -9.35 11.56 -39.45
C ILE A 195 -10.53 12.13 -40.25
N PRO A 196 -11.46 12.86 -39.61
CA PRO A 196 -12.66 13.34 -40.28
C PRO A 196 -12.33 14.38 -41.36
N LYS A 197 -13.26 14.60 -42.27
CA LYS A 197 -13.18 15.77 -43.17
C LYS A 197 -13.38 17.05 -42.36
N GLY A 198 -12.57 18.08 -42.65
CA GLY A 198 -12.90 19.44 -42.23
C GLY A 198 -14.24 19.91 -42.82
N GLU A 199 -14.80 20.96 -42.23
CA GLU A 199 -16.04 21.57 -42.71
C GLU A 199 -15.91 21.94 -44.19
N LYS A 200 -16.94 21.59 -44.97
CA LYS A 200 -17.00 21.95 -46.38
C LYS A 200 -17.22 23.46 -46.46
N GLY A 201 -16.29 24.20 -47.07
CA GLY A 201 -16.52 25.60 -47.40
C GLY A 201 -17.72 25.76 -48.34
N ASP A 202 -18.45 26.86 -48.20
CA ASP A 202 -19.61 27.16 -49.04
C ASP A 202 -19.22 27.11 -50.52
N ALA A 203 -20.03 26.42 -51.32
CA ALA A 203 -19.83 26.44 -52.77
C ALA A 203 -20.13 27.85 -53.28
N GLY A 204 -19.11 28.53 -53.81
CA GLY A 204 -19.32 29.77 -54.54
C GLY A 204 -20.21 29.50 -55.75
N ASP A 205 -21.45 29.98 -55.71
CA ASP A 205 -22.42 29.84 -56.79
C ASP A 205 -22.01 30.72 -57.97
N VAL A 206 -21.13 30.21 -58.82
CA VAL A 206 -20.89 30.79 -60.14
C VAL A 206 -22.06 30.37 -61.02
N ASN A 207 -23.02 31.28 -61.20
CA ASN A 207 -24.23 31.22 -62.03
C ASN A 207 -24.03 30.65 -63.46
N GLY A 208 -23.60 29.40 -63.61
CA GLY A 208 -23.47 28.69 -64.89
C GLY A 208 -22.49 29.27 -65.92
N ILE A 209 -21.63 30.23 -65.56
CA ILE A 209 -20.66 30.81 -66.51
C ILE A 209 -19.41 29.92 -66.56
N ASN A 210 -19.19 29.27 -67.71
CA ASN A 210 -17.94 28.56 -67.99
C ASN A 210 -16.84 29.57 -68.40
N LEU A 211 -15.94 29.89 -67.47
CA LEU A 211 -14.86 30.86 -67.70
C LEU A 211 -13.86 30.42 -68.79
N GLU A 212 -13.79 29.13 -69.14
CA GLU A 212 -12.90 28.62 -70.20
C GLU A 212 -13.36 29.01 -71.62
N ASP A 213 -14.63 29.37 -71.78
CA ASP A 213 -15.17 29.82 -73.07
C ASP A 213 -14.79 31.28 -73.40
N TYR A 214 -14.28 32.03 -72.41
CA TYR A 214 -13.99 33.46 -72.54
C TYR A 214 -12.51 33.83 -72.34
N VAL A 215 -11.76 33.13 -71.48
CA VAL A 215 -10.33 33.43 -71.23
C VAL A 215 -9.57 32.14 -70.87
N LYS A 216 -8.39 31.90 -71.46
CA LYS A 216 -7.55 30.75 -71.08
C LYS A 216 -6.83 31.04 -69.75
N LYS A 217 -6.69 30.04 -68.89
CA LYS A 217 -6.02 30.12 -67.57
C LYS A 217 -4.60 30.73 -67.59
N SER A 218 -3.94 30.75 -68.75
CA SER A 218 -2.65 31.40 -68.99
C SER A 218 -2.70 32.93 -69.08
N GLU A 219 -3.86 33.51 -69.40
CA GLU A 219 -4.05 34.95 -69.65
C GLU A 219 -4.40 35.73 -68.37
N LEU A 220 -4.73 35.02 -67.27
CA LEU A 220 -5.09 35.57 -65.95
C LEU A 220 -3.90 35.91 -65.03
N LYS A 221 -2.67 35.90 -65.56
CA LYS A 221 -1.44 36.01 -64.74
C LYS A 221 -0.96 37.44 -64.46
N SER A 222 -1.55 38.46 -65.07
CA SER A 222 -1.24 39.86 -64.74
C SER A 222 -2.43 40.73 -65.08
N VAL A 223 -3.20 41.15 -64.08
CA VAL A 223 -4.32 42.07 -64.25
C VAL A 223 -4.29 43.02 -63.06
N ASP A 224 -3.93 44.28 -63.31
CA ASP A 224 -3.91 45.35 -62.31
C ASP A 224 -5.29 46.02 -62.25
N SER A 225 -5.59 46.77 -61.17
CA SER A 225 -6.95 47.27 -60.84
C SER A 225 -7.62 48.16 -61.89
N ALA A 226 -6.88 48.69 -62.88
CA ALA A 226 -7.44 49.45 -64.00
C ALA A 226 -8.23 48.57 -65.00
N ASP A 227 -7.99 47.25 -64.99
CA ASP A 227 -8.53 46.31 -65.96
C ASP A 227 -9.88 45.71 -65.55
N VAL A 228 -10.32 45.84 -64.29
CA VAL A 228 -11.61 45.29 -63.84
C VAL A 228 -12.79 45.97 -64.56
N LYS A 229 -12.69 47.29 -64.78
CA LYS A 229 -13.70 48.05 -65.54
C LYS A 229 -13.73 47.61 -67.01
N ALA A 230 -12.56 47.43 -67.61
CA ALA A 230 -12.42 47.02 -69.00
C ALA A 230 -12.86 45.56 -69.21
N ILE A 231 -12.60 44.67 -68.26
CA ILE A 231 -13.06 43.28 -68.26
C ILE A 231 -14.58 43.20 -68.08
N ASN A 232 -15.17 44.05 -67.23
CA ASN A 232 -16.63 44.12 -67.06
C ASN A 232 -17.34 44.67 -68.31
N GLU A 233 -16.76 45.64 -69.03
CA GLU A 233 -17.24 46.10 -70.34
C GLU A 233 -17.02 45.05 -71.44
N PHE A 234 -15.87 44.39 -71.47
CA PHE A 234 -15.49 43.39 -72.49
C PHE A 234 -16.29 42.09 -72.39
N LEU A 235 -16.60 41.64 -71.17
CA LEU A 235 -17.43 40.46 -70.91
C LEU A 235 -18.94 40.75 -70.95
N GLY A 236 -19.36 42.00 -71.20
CA GLY A 236 -20.78 42.40 -71.20
C GLY A 236 -21.46 42.28 -69.83
N LEU A 237 -20.67 42.28 -68.74
CA LEU A 237 -21.14 42.10 -67.37
C LEU A 237 -21.59 43.41 -66.72
N SER A 238 -21.35 44.57 -67.36
CA SER A 238 -22.01 45.81 -66.97
C SER A 238 -23.49 45.76 -67.35
N GLN A 239 -24.37 45.65 -66.34
CA GLN A 239 -25.81 45.75 -66.58
C GLN A 239 -26.12 47.10 -67.23
N LYS A 240 -26.68 47.08 -68.45
CA LYS A 240 -27.05 48.32 -69.15
C LYS A 240 -28.17 48.99 -68.36
N VAL A 241 -27.90 50.20 -67.88
CA VAL A 241 -28.86 51.01 -67.14
C VAL A 241 -29.58 51.93 -68.11
N PHE A 242 -30.89 51.80 -68.18
CA PHE A 242 -31.76 52.68 -68.94
C PHE A 242 -32.47 53.65 -68.01
N THR A 243 -32.52 54.91 -68.39
CA THR A 243 -33.39 55.87 -67.72
C THR A 243 -34.81 55.76 -68.26
N SER A 244 -35.79 56.04 -67.41
CA SER A 244 -37.20 56.08 -67.78
C SER A 244 -37.89 57.26 -67.13
N ASN A 245 -39.11 57.55 -67.58
CA ASN A 245 -39.97 58.57 -66.96
C ASN A 245 -40.97 57.94 -65.97
N TYR A 246 -40.78 56.67 -65.60
CA TYR A 246 -41.66 56.00 -64.67
C TYR A 246 -41.44 56.51 -63.24
N SER A 247 -42.56 56.77 -62.56
CA SER A 247 -42.57 57.23 -61.18
C SER A 247 -43.64 56.48 -60.40
N TYR A 248 -43.22 55.65 -59.44
CA TYR A 248 -44.10 54.70 -58.77
C TYR A 248 -43.90 54.73 -57.25
N SER A 249 -44.95 54.39 -56.50
CA SER A 249 -44.84 54.16 -55.05
C SER A 249 -44.08 52.87 -54.75
N ASP A 250 -43.59 52.73 -53.52
CA ASP A 250 -42.88 51.53 -53.05
C ASP A 250 -43.70 50.24 -53.24
N SER A 251 -45.03 50.32 -53.04
CA SER A 251 -45.94 49.18 -53.22
C SER A 251 -46.04 48.71 -54.67
N LEU A 252 -46.03 49.65 -55.62
CA LEU A 252 -46.08 49.34 -57.06
C LEU A 252 -44.74 48.81 -57.53
N LEU A 253 -43.63 49.41 -57.09
CA LEU A 253 -42.29 48.93 -57.38
C LEU A 253 -42.08 47.48 -56.93
N LYS A 254 -42.54 47.13 -55.72
CA LYS A 254 -42.53 45.74 -55.22
C LYS A 254 -43.38 44.78 -56.05
N SER A 255 -44.49 45.26 -56.60
CA SER A 255 -45.36 44.45 -57.46
C SER A 255 -44.70 44.20 -58.82
N TYR A 256 -44.06 45.22 -59.39
CA TYR A 256 -43.33 45.12 -60.66
C TYR A 256 -41.99 44.41 -60.54
N SER A 257 -41.42 44.35 -59.32
CA SER A 257 -40.25 43.54 -59.03
C SER A 257 -40.58 42.08 -58.78
N ASN A 258 -41.83 41.64 -58.89
CA ASN A 258 -42.15 40.22 -58.76
C ASN A 258 -41.55 39.43 -59.94
N PRO A 259 -40.82 38.33 -59.70
CA PRO A 259 -40.17 37.54 -60.77
C PRO A 259 -41.07 37.07 -61.91
N SER A 260 -42.40 37.00 -61.71
CA SER A 260 -43.35 36.63 -62.77
C SER A 260 -43.92 37.83 -63.53
N TYR A 261 -43.59 39.06 -63.14
CA TYR A 261 -44.11 40.27 -63.78
C TYR A 261 -43.33 40.56 -65.07
N SER A 262 -44.06 40.64 -66.18
CA SER A 262 -43.51 40.98 -67.50
C SER A 262 -44.31 42.10 -68.14
N ALA A 263 -43.61 43.07 -68.71
CA ALA A 263 -44.20 44.21 -69.39
C ALA A 263 -43.24 44.78 -70.45
N SER A 264 -43.78 45.63 -71.33
CA SER A 264 -42.98 46.46 -72.21
C SER A 264 -42.61 47.78 -71.52
N TRP A 265 -41.32 48.02 -71.38
CA TRP A 265 -40.75 49.16 -70.70
C TRP A 265 -40.12 50.10 -71.71
N TYR A 266 -40.68 51.30 -71.82
CA TYR A 266 -40.14 52.35 -72.66
C TYR A 266 -39.01 53.06 -71.92
N VAL A 267 -37.90 53.26 -72.63
CA VAL A 267 -36.67 53.82 -72.09
C VAL A 267 -36.26 55.05 -72.90
N ASN A 268 -35.50 55.94 -72.27
CA ASN A 268 -35.12 57.20 -72.91
C ASN A 268 -33.97 57.00 -73.92
N GLU A 269 -33.18 55.94 -73.76
CA GLU A 269 -32.03 55.61 -74.62
C GLU A 269 -32.37 54.59 -75.72
N SER A 270 -31.51 54.52 -76.74
CA SER A 270 -31.61 53.50 -77.80
C SER A 270 -31.37 52.09 -77.25
N THR A 271 -32.22 51.15 -77.65
CA THR A 271 -32.15 49.74 -77.22
C THR A 271 -31.45 48.84 -78.24
N LYS A 272 -30.86 49.41 -79.30
CA LYS A 272 -30.23 48.68 -80.42
C LYS A 272 -29.10 47.72 -80.00
N ASP A 273 -28.38 48.04 -78.94
CA ASP A 273 -27.27 47.22 -78.44
C ASP A 273 -27.70 46.29 -77.28
N VAL A 274 -29.01 46.04 -77.13
CA VAL A 274 -29.56 45.06 -76.20
C VAL A 274 -30.00 43.83 -76.99
N ASN A 275 -29.70 42.65 -76.47
CA ASN A 275 -30.13 41.39 -77.03
C ASN A 275 -31.20 40.73 -76.14
N VAL A 276 -31.97 39.82 -76.74
CA VAL A 276 -32.88 38.96 -75.98
C VAL A 276 -32.05 38.11 -75.00
N LYS A 277 -32.56 37.97 -73.77
CA LYS A 277 -31.95 37.37 -72.57
C LYS A 277 -30.98 38.26 -71.80
N ASP A 278 -30.61 39.44 -72.31
CA ASP A 278 -29.79 40.38 -71.55
C ASP A 278 -30.49 40.79 -70.24
N LYS A 279 -29.68 41.01 -69.20
CA LYS A 279 -30.15 41.64 -67.96
C LYS A 279 -29.89 43.13 -68.01
N VAL A 280 -30.95 43.91 -67.89
CA VAL A 280 -30.91 45.37 -67.94
C VAL A 280 -31.49 45.93 -66.65
N LEU A 281 -31.06 47.15 -66.30
CA LEU A 281 -31.64 47.92 -65.22
C LEU A 281 -32.48 49.04 -65.80
N ILE A 282 -33.67 49.25 -65.27
CA ILE A 282 -34.48 50.42 -65.59
C ILE A 282 -34.61 51.29 -64.35
N THR A 283 -34.20 52.54 -64.47
CA THR A 283 -34.33 53.55 -63.42
C THR A 283 -35.80 53.97 -63.31
N ILE A 284 -36.35 53.91 -62.12
CA ILE A 284 -37.72 54.30 -61.79
C ILE A 284 -37.69 55.17 -60.53
N SER A 285 -38.27 56.37 -60.59
CA SER A 285 -38.30 57.26 -59.43
C SER A 285 -39.34 56.79 -58.40
N ASN A 286 -38.90 56.55 -57.17
CA ASN A 286 -39.79 56.12 -56.08
C ASN A 286 -40.43 57.34 -55.41
N THR A 287 -41.73 57.49 -55.58
CA THR A 287 -42.48 58.63 -55.02
C THR A 287 -42.62 58.56 -53.50
N THR A 288 -42.49 57.37 -52.91
CA THR A 288 -42.58 57.16 -51.47
C THR A 288 -41.29 57.59 -50.77
N THR A 289 -40.14 57.16 -51.28
CA THR A 289 -38.83 57.42 -50.67
C THR A 289 -38.11 58.64 -51.25
N ARG A 290 -38.61 59.19 -52.37
CA ARG A 290 -38.02 60.32 -53.12
C ARG A 290 -36.60 60.05 -53.60
N VAL A 291 -36.29 58.79 -53.89
CA VAL A 291 -35.03 58.35 -54.49
C VAL A 291 -35.32 57.48 -55.71
N ASP A 292 -34.35 57.38 -56.62
CA ASP A 292 -34.48 56.46 -57.74
C ASP A 292 -34.19 55.03 -57.29
N ASN A 293 -34.94 54.10 -57.87
CA ASN A 293 -34.72 52.67 -57.76
C ASN A 293 -34.41 52.07 -59.13
N TYR A 294 -33.69 50.96 -59.16
CA TYR A 294 -33.29 50.29 -60.39
C TYR A 294 -33.90 48.90 -60.40
N LEU A 295 -34.81 48.66 -61.34
CA LEU A 295 -35.48 47.39 -61.50
C LEU A 295 -34.68 46.52 -62.47
N GLU A 296 -34.22 45.34 -62.01
CA GLU A 296 -33.51 44.38 -62.87
C GLU A 296 -34.52 43.52 -63.64
N LEU A 297 -34.35 43.49 -64.95
CA LEU A 297 -35.24 42.82 -65.88
C LEU A 297 -34.44 41.95 -66.85
N SER A 298 -34.96 40.77 -67.17
CA SER A 298 -34.45 39.90 -68.24
C SER A 298 -35.25 40.11 -69.52
N VAL A 299 -34.58 40.57 -70.57
CA VAL A 299 -35.20 40.98 -71.83
C VAL A 299 -35.73 39.77 -72.59
N THR A 300 -37.00 39.83 -73.00
CA THR A 300 -37.65 38.81 -73.83
C THR A 300 -37.88 39.28 -75.26
N TYR A 301 -37.90 40.60 -75.49
CA TYR A 301 -38.02 41.20 -76.82
C TYR A 301 -37.42 42.62 -76.83
N VAL A 302 -36.82 43.02 -77.95
CA VAL A 302 -36.16 44.32 -78.12
C VAL A 302 -36.89 45.12 -79.21
N GLY A 303 -37.42 46.28 -78.83
CA GLY A 303 -37.97 47.28 -79.75
C GLY A 303 -36.91 48.30 -80.17
N SER A 304 -37.31 49.42 -80.77
CA SER A 304 -36.37 50.51 -81.11
C SER A 304 -35.99 51.38 -79.90
N ASN A 305 -36.94 51.60 -78.99
CA ASN A 305 -36.81 52.44 -77.78
C ASN A 305 -37.56 51.85 -76.56
N TYR A 306 -37.78 50.54 -76.57
CA TYR A 306 -38.39 49.82 -75.46
C TYR A 306 -37.88 48.38 -75.42
N VAL A 307 -37.98 47.75 -74.26
CA VAL A 307 -37.74 46.31 -74.10
C VAL A 307 -38.99 45.67 -73.49
N THR A 308 -39.42 44.53 -74.02
CA THR A 308 -40.30 43.64 -73.24
C THR A 308 -39.40 42.76 -72.40
N ALA A 309 -39.65 42.72 -71.10
CA ALA A 309 -38.76 42.04 -70.18
C ALA A 309 -39.53 41.53 -68.96
N THR A 310 -39.00 40.49 -68.33
CA THR A 310 -39.55 39.89 -67.10
C THR A 310 -38.67 40.27 -65.92
N SER A 311 -39.25 40.67 -64.80
CA SER A 311 -38.45 41.02 -63.62
C SER A 311 -37.68 39.81 -63.08
N THR A 312 -36.49 40.06 -62.54
CA THR A 312 -35.68 39.01 -61.90
C THR A 312 -35.98 38.85 -60.41
N GLY A 313 -36.87 39.65 -59.82
CA GLY A 313 -37.04 39.72 -58.37
C GLY A 313 -36.26 40.85 -57.71
N LYS A 314 -35.32 41.47 -58.44
CA LYS A 314 -34.31 42.35 -57.86
C LYS A 314 -34.64 43.81 -58.09
N LEU A 315 -34.88 44.51 -56.98
CA LEU A 315 -35.04 45.97 -56.93
C LEU A 315 -33.85 46.55 -56.16
N LEU A 316 -33.11 47.44 -56.81
CA LEU A 316 -31.88 48.01 -56.27
C LEU A 316 -32.06 49.49 -55.90
N THR A 317 -31.25 49.97 -54.97
CA THR A 317 -31.17 51.39 -54.57
C THR A 317 -29.99 52.12 -55.22
N THR A 318 -29.06 51.39 -55.81
CA THR A 318 -27.98 51.88 -56.67
C THR A 318 -27.87 50.97 -57.89
N PRO A 319 -27.47 51.46 -59.08
CA PRO A 319 -27.18 50.56 -60.19
C PRO A 319 -26.02 49.65 -59.75
N GLY A 320 -26.26 48.34 -59.72
CA GLY A 320 -25.41 47.42 -58.98
C GLY A 320 -23.93 47.48 -59.39
N GLU A 321 -23.06 47.72 -58.41
CA GLU A 321 -21.70 47.21 -58.45
C GLU A 321 -21.79 45.69 -58.60
N VAL A 322 -21.37 45.16 -59.74
CA VAL A 322 -21.04 43.75 -59.87
C VAL A 322 -19.73 43.56 -59.09
N ASN A 323 -19.83 43.24 -57.80
CA ASN A 323 -18.68 42.88 -56.99
C ASN A 323 -18.22 41.48 -57.36
N VAL A 324 -17.40 41.39 -58.40
CA VAL A 324 -16.49 40.26 -58.57
C VAL A 324 -15.51 40.33 -57.40
N LEU A 325 -15.67 39.41 -56.43
CA LEU A 325 -14.78 39.32 -55.27
C LEU A 325 -13.33 39.23 -55.76
N THR A 326 -12.43 40.02 -55.16
CA THR A 326 -11.00 39.96 -55.52
C THR A 326 -10.42 38.59 -55.18
N LYS A 327 -9.25 38.25 -55.76
CA LYS A 327 -8.54 37.02 -55.39
C LYS A 327 -8.29 36.92 -53.89
N GLU A 328 -8.03 38.03 -53.19
CA GLU A 328 -7.90 38.02 -51.72
C GLU A 328 -9.22 37.69 -51.01
N GLN A 329 -10.35 38.23 -51.45
CA GLN A 329 -11.66 37.99 -50.82
C GLN A 329 -12.16 36.57 -51.07
N ILE A 330 -11.91 36.04 -52.27
CA ILE A 330 -12.10 34.62 -52.60
C ILE A 330 -11.22 33.78 -51.67
N ALA A 331 -9.91 34.05 -51.60
CA ALA A 331 -8.98 33.28 -50.77
C ALA A 331 -9.35 33.27 -49.27
N ALA A 332 -9.98 34.32 -48.75
CA ALA A 332 -10.47 34.38 -47.37
C ALA A 332 -11.74 33.56 -47.11
N ALA A 333 -12.52 33.24 -48.15
CA ALA A 333 -13.78 32.50 -48.04
C ALA A 333 -13.63 30.98 -48.29
N TYR A 334 -12.58 30.55 -49.00
CA TYR A 334 -12.32 29.12 -49.20
C TYR A 334 -11.53 28.53 -48.03
N ALA A 335 -11.90 27.32 -47.61
CA ALA A 335 -11.09 26.53 -46.69
C ALA A 335 -9.67 26.37 -47.27
N THR A 336 -8.67 26.60 -46.42
CA THR A 336 -7.26 26.45 -46.82
C THR A 336 -7.02 25.04 -47.34
N LYS A 337 -6.26 24.93 -48.44
CA LYS A 337 -5.89 23.64 -49.06
C LYS A 337 -5.30 22.66 -48.04
N GLU A 338 -4.66 23.19 -47.01
CA GLU A 338 -4.16 22.47 -45.85
C GLU A 338 -4.81 23.06 -44.58
N HIS A 339 -5.35 22.19 -43.73
CA HIS A 339 -5.87 22.54 -42.40
C HIS A 339 -5.38 21.51 -41.37
N LYS A 340 -5.55 21.83 -40.09
CA LYS A 340 -5.17 20.96 -38.96
C LYS A 340 -6.41 20.45 -38.25
N HIS A 341 -6.29 19.28 -37.63
CA HIS A 341 -7.24 18.72 -36.67
C HIS A 341 -6.56 18.61 -35.31
N GLU A 342 -7.28 18.93 -34.23
CA GLU A 342 -6.84 18.60 -32.88
C GLU A 342 -7.02 17.10 -32.63
N ILE A 343 -6.27 16.53 -31.68
CA ILE A 343 -6.38 15.10 -31.34
C ILE A 343 -7.81 14.69 -30.94
N ASN A 344 -8.56 15.62 -30.33
CA ASN A 344 -9.95 15.43 -29.92
C ASN A 344 -10.91 15.31 -31.10
N ASP A 345 -10.52 15.81 -32.28
CA ASP A 345 -11.33 15.72 -33.50
C ASP A 345 -11.21 14.33 -34.14
N VAL A 346 -10.23 13.52 -33.71
CA VAL A 346 -9.92 12.22 -34.31
C VAL A 346 -10.54 11.09 -33.48
N ASN A 347 -11.69 10.60 -33.93
CA ASN A 347 -12.44 9.54 -33.26
C ASN A 347 -11.59 8.29 -33.01
N GLY A 348 -11.51 7.85 -31.76
CA GLY A 348 -10.85 6.62 -31.34
C GLY A 348 -9.33 6.71 -31.17
N LEU A 349 -8.68 7.82 -31.57
CA LEU A 349 -7.23 7.95 -31.49
C LEU A 349 -6.72 8.01 -30.03
N GLN A 350 -7.36 8.80 -29.17
CA GLN A 350 -6.97 8.89 -27.76
C GLN A 350 -7.12 7.55 -27.04
N SER A 351 -8.21 6.81 -27.30
CA SER A 351 -8.43 5.49 -26.74
C SER A 351 -7.40 4.48 -27.25
N ALA A 352 -7.06 4.52 -28.53
CA ALA A 352 -6.00 3.67 -29.10
C ALA A 352 -4.65 3.95 -28.43
N LEU A 353 -4.27 5.22 -28.24
CA LEU A 353 -3.01 5.60 -27.60
C LEU A 353 -2.95 5.24 -26.11
N ASN A 354 -4.03 5.45 -25.37
CA ASN A 354 -4.06 5.19 -23.92
C ASN A 354 -3.80 3.73 -23.55
N HIS A 355 -4.18 2.76 -24.40
CA HIS A 355 -3.96 1.34 -24.13
C HIS A 355 -2.57 0.84 -24.56
N LYS A 356 -1.82 1.64 -25.32
CA LYS A 356 -0.46 1.30 -25.78
C LYS A 356 0.63 1.76 -24.83
N ALA A 357 0.32 2.73 -23.96
CA ALA A 357 1.25 3.22 -22.93
C ALA A 357 1.26 2.36 -21.65
N ASN A 358 0.55 1.22 -21.62
CA ASN A 358 0.31 0.48 -20.37
C ASN A 358 1.49 -0.37 -19.87
N ALA A 359 2.65 -0.28 -20.53
CA ALA A 359 3.91 -0.64 -19.91
C ALA A 359 4.66 0.66 -19.63
N GLN A 360 4.49 1.19 -18.41
CA GLN A 360 5.49 2.05 -17.80
C GLN A 360 6.82 1.30 -17.83
N HIS A 361 7.59 1.49 -18.90
CA HIS A 361 9.00 1.17 -18.93
C HIS A 361 9.72 2.49 -19.08
N SER A 362 10.54 2.83 -18.09
CA SER A 362 11.56 3.83 -18.29
C SER A 362 12.67 3.16 -19.10
N HIS A 363 13.18 3.86 -20.11
CA HIS A 363 14.58 3.66 -20.47
C HIS A 363 15.37 4.22 -19.28
N SER A 364 15.50 3.44 -18.20
CA SER A 364 16.59 3.69 -17.27
C SER A 364 17.83 3.59 -18.14
N GLU A 365 18.49 4.73 -18.34
CA GLU A 365 19.82 4.81 -18.90
C GLU A 365 20.60 3.60 -18.39
N TYR A 366 21.18 2.83 -19.31
CA TYR A 366 22.27 1.95 -18.91
C TYR A 366 23.17 2.80 -18.02
N LEU A 367 23.37 2.38 -16.77
CA LEU A 367 24.37 3.02 -15.92
C LEU A 367 25.65 3.03 -16.76
N GLU A 368 26.11 4.24 -17.11
CA GLU A 368 27.39 4.44 -17.78
C GLU A 368 28.41 3.55 -17.04
N GLN A 369 29.22 2.81 -17.78
CA GLN A 369 30.06 1.74 -17.20
C GLN A 369 30.89 2.23 -16.01
N SER A 370 31.33 3.49 -16.05
CA SER A 370 31.99 4.20 -14.95
C SER A 370 31.18 4.27 -13.64
N THR A 371 29.85 4.40 -13.73
CA THR A 371 28.93 4.44 -12.59
C THR A 371 28.66 3.03 -12.05
N ALA A 372 28.52 2.03 -12.93
CA ALA A 372 28.41 0.64 -12.52
C ALA A 372 29.70 0.16 -11.81
N ASP A 373 30.86 0.55 -12.33
CA ASP A 373 32.17 0.28 -11.75
C ASP A 373 32.38 0.99 -10.39
N SER A 374 31.70 2.12 -10.15
CA SER A 374 31.74 2.84 -8.86
C SER A 374 30.78 2.26 -7.80
N LEU A 375 29.74 1.53 -8.24
CA LEU A 375 28.74 0.87 -7.37
C LEU A 375 29.16 -0.54 -6.96
N TYR A 376 30.03 -1.19 -7.75
CA TYR A 376 30.76 -2.38 -7.33
C TYR A 376 31.81 -1.95 -6.30
N LEU A 377 31.69 -2.39 -5.05
CA LEU A 377 32.75 -2.19 -4.04
C LEU A 377 34.07 -2.71 -4.64
N ALA A 378 35.05 -1.82 -4.77
CA ALA A 378 36.33 -2.19 -5.32
C ALA A 378 36.92 -3.33 -4.48
N LYS A 379 37.53 -4.33 -5.12
CA LYS A 379 38.13 -5.50 -4.46
C LYS A 379 38.95 -5.13 -3.21
N HIS A 380 39.65 -3.99 -3.23
CA HIS A 380 40.44 -3.48 -2.11
C HIS A 380 39.61 -3.05 -0.87
N GLU A 381 38.37 -2.58 -1.05
CA GLU A 381 37.48 -2.23 0.07
C GLU A 381 36.96 -3.50 0.75
N ILE A 382 36.62 -4.52 -0.04
CA ILE A 382 36.24 -5.85 0.46
C ILE A 382 37.42 -6.50 1.20
N GLU A 383 38.65 -6.39 0.66
CA GLU A 383 39.88 -6.83 1.33
C GLU A 383 40.12 -6.06 2.65
N GLY A 384 39.80 -4.76 2.70
CA GLY A 384 39.83 -3.95 3.92
C GLY A 384 38.85 -4.44 4.99
N TYR A 385 37.60 -4.77 4.62
CA TYR A 385 36.63 -5.34 5.57
C TYR A 385 37.01 -6.74 6.04
N LEU A 386 37.55 -7.59 5.16
CA LEU A 386 38.08 -8.91 5.53
C LEU A 386 39.31 -8.82 6.43
N SER A 387 40.12 -7.76 6.33
CA SER A 387 41.28 -7.56 7.21
C SER A 387 40.93 -7.31 8.69
N SER A 388 39.65 -7.05 8.99
CA SER A 388 39.11 -6.98 10.36
C SER A 388 38.81 -8.36 10.97
N TYR A 389 38.68 -9.40 10.13
CA TYR A 389 38.64 -10.79 10.58
C TYR A 389 40.07 -11.30 10.71
N VAL A 390 40.50 -11.52 11.97
CA VAL A 390 41.78 -12.12 12.42
C VAL A 390 42.89 -12.12 11.35
N ARG A 391 43.79 -11.13 11.42
CA ARG A 391 44.90 -10.98 10.47
C ARG A 391 45.65 -12.30 10.31
N GLN A 392 45.88 -12.73 9.06
CA GLN A 392 46.66 -13.93 8.73
C GLN A 392 48.03 -13.96 9.45
N GLY A 393 48.63 -12.79 9.72
CA GLY A 393 49.86 -12.67 10.51
C GLY A 393 49.72 -13.09 11.98
N GLU A 394 48.57 -12.85 12.61
CA GLU A 394 48.28 -13.23 14.00
C GLU A 394 48.14 -14.76 14.11
N LEU A 395 47.41 -15.37 13.15
CA LEU A 395 47.28 -16.82 13.05
C LEU A 395 48.62 -17.47 12.71
N GLN A 396 49.39 -16.90 11.79
CA GLN A 396 50.70 -17.43 11.44
C GLN A 396 51.69 -17.35 12.62
N HIS A 397 51.66 -16.26 13.39
CA HIS A 397 52.46 -16.11 14.59
C HIS A 397 52.08 -17.13 15.67
N GLN A 398 50.79 -17.39 15.86
CA GLN A 398 50.31 -18.43 16.78
C GLN A 398 50.70 -19.84 16.29
N LEU A 399 50.47 -20.15 15.02
CA LEU A 399 50.84 -21.43 14.39
C LEU A 399 52.34 -21.73 14.47
N ASN A 400 53.20 -20.73 14.20
CA ASN A 400 54.65 -20.87 14.26
C ASN A 400 55.21 -21.16 15.67
N ASN A 401 54.39 -20.96 16.69
CA ASN A 401 54.75 -21.16 18.09
C ASN A 401 53.96 -22.30 18.76
N ILE A 402 53.11 -23.02 18.02
CA ILE A 402 52.44 -24.23 18.52
C ILE A 402 53.50 -25.24 18.95
N GLY A 403 53.31 -25.81 20.15
CA GLY A 403 54.21 -26.80 20.74
C GLY A 403 55.49 -26.24 21.39
N LYS A 404 55.69 -24.91 21.39
CA LYS A 404 56.72 -24.24 22.18
C LYS A 404 56.15 -23.80 23.53
N LEU A 405 57.01 -23.76 24.55
CA LEU A 405 56.66 -23.24 25.87
C LEU A 405 57.00 -21.76 25.93
N LYS A 406 56.07 -20.92 26.40
CA LYS A 406 56.31 -19.48 26.55
C LYS A 406 56.89 -19.21 27.93
N ASP A 407 58.06 -18.58 27.97
CA ASP A 407 58.62 -18.01 29.19
C ASP A 407 57.74 -16.82 29.62
N GLU A 408 57.19 -16.86 30.83
CA GLU A 408 56.29 -15.81 31.34
C GLU A 408 57.03 -14.52 31.72
N ALA A 409 58.32 -14.59 32.06
CA ALA A 409 59.11 -13.44 32.48
C ALA A 409 59.66 -12.66 31.27
N THR A 410 60.10 -13.36 30.23
CA THR A 410 60.70 -12.75 29.03
C THR A 410 59.74 -12.69 27.84
N GLY A 411 58.66 -13.47 27.87
CA GLY A 411 57.71 -13.61 26.77
C GLY A 411 58.23 -14.45 25.60
N GLN A 412 59.45 -14.99 25.68
CA GLN A 412 60.09 -15.75 24.61
C GLN A 412 59.50 -17.16 24.49
N TYR A 413 59.27 -17.64 23.27
CA TYR A 413 58.89 -19.03 23.02
C TYR A 413 60.13 -19.93 22.93
N LEU A 414 60.17 -20.95 23.80
CA LEU A 414 61.25 -21.93 23.93
C LEU A 414 60.83 -23.26 23.30
N SER A 415 61.70 -23.84 22.49
CA SER A 415 61.45 -25.15 21.88
C SER A 415 61.85 -26.28 22.82
N VAL A 416 61.07 -27.36 22.90
CA VAL A 416 61.38 -28.51 23.76
C VAL A 416 62.08 -29.60 22.96
N ARG A 417 63.20 -30.11 23.46
CA ARG A 417 63.97 -31.21 22.85
C ARG A 417 64.26 -32.29 23.86
N VAL A 418 64.00 -33.55 23.50
CA VAL A 418 64.36 -34.71 24.35
C VAL A 418 65.53 -35.46 23.72
N VAL A 419 66.65 -35.53 24.42
CA VAL A 419 67.90 -36.15 23.97
C VAL A 419 68.26 -37.35 24.84
N ASP A 420 69.16 -38.19 24.35
CA ASP A 420 69.69 -39.30 25.14
C ASP A 420 70.72 -38.81 26.17
N LYS A 421 70.87 -39.55 27.27
CA LYS A 421 71.74 -39.18 28.39
C LYS A 421 73.18 -38.94 27.94
N GLY A 422 73.76 -37.81 28.34
CA GLY A 422 75.09 -37.35 27.98
C GLY A 422 75.17 -36.65 26.62
N SER A 423 74.04 -36.44 25.93
CA SER A 423 73.99 -35.86 24.58
C SER A 423 73.35 -34.47 24.53
N VAL A 424 73.40 -33.72 25.64
CA VAL A 424 72.92 -32.33 25.66
C VAL A 424 73.75 -31.48 24.68
N PRO A 425 73.11 -30.73 23.76
CA PRO A 425 73.82 -29.81 22.88
C PRO A 425 74.60 -28.76 23.66
N HIS A 426 75.77 -28.37 23.16
CA HIS A 426 76.59 -27.33 23.80
C HIS A 426 75.92 -25.95 23.80
N ASP A 427 75.03 -25.68 22.85
CA ASP A 427 74.17 -24.49 22.82
C ASP A 427 72.71 -24.89 23.02
N THR A 428 72.11 -24.34 24.08
CA THR A 428 70.71 -24.56 24.48
C THR A 428 69.89 -23.26 24.43
N SER A 429 70.43 -22.19 23.85
CA SER A 429 69.74 -20.91 23.75
C SER A 429 68.39 -21.05 23.03
N GLY A 430 67.32 -20.57 23.67
CA GLY A 430 65.97 -20.65 23.15
C GLY A 430 65.32 -22.05 23.21
N MET A 431 65.90 -22.99 23.97
CA MET A 431 65.38 -24.37 24.09
C MET A 431 65.40 -24.90 25.53
N ILE A 432 64.47 -25.81 25.82
CA ILE A 432 64.48 -26.63 27.03
C ILE A 432 64.84 -28.06 26.61
N VAL A 433 65.89 -28.62 27.20
CA VAL A 433 66.38 -29.96 26.89
C VAL A 433 66.12 -30.92 28.04
N PHE A 434 65.43 -32.01 27.77
CA PHE A 434 65.26 -33.12 28.71
C PHE A 434 66.14 -34.30 28.27
N GLU A 435 66.90 -34.87 29.19
CA GLU A 435 67.61 -36.12 28.96
C GLU A 435 66.71 -37.32 29.31
N ARG A 436 66.75 -38.35 28.47
CA ARG A 436 66.14 -39.65 28.82
C ARG A 436 66.96 -40.31 29.95
N ALA A 437 66.25 -40.94 30.89
CA ALA A 437 66.81 -41.50 32.13
C ALA A 437 67.92 -42.55 31.90
#